data_AF-A6IUF6-F1
#
_entry.id   AF-A6IUF6-F1
#
_cell.length_a   1.000
_cell.length_b   1.000
_cell.length_c   1.000
_cell.angle_alpha   90.00
_cell.angle_beta   90.00
_cell.angle_gamma   90.00
#
_symmetry.space_group_name_H-M   'P 1'
#
loop_
_entity.id
_entity.type
_entity.pdbx_description
1 polymer ?
#
loop_
_entity_poly.entity_id
_entity_poly.type
_entity_poly.pdbx_seq_one_letter_code
_entity_poly.pdbx_strand_id
1 'polypeptide(L)'
;MNSDLKAQLRELNITAAKEIEVGGGRKAIIIFVPVPQLKSFQKIQVRLVRELEKKFSGKHVVFIAQRRILPKPTRKSRTKNKQKRPRSRTLTAVHDAILEDLVFPSEIVGKRIRVKLDGSRL
;
A
#
# COMPACT_ATOMS: atom_id res chain seq x y z
N MET A 1 -1.71 5.83 -29.74
CA MET A 1 -0.89 4.63 -29.49
C MET A 1 -0.93 4.29 -28.00
N ASN A 2 -1.99 3.60 -27.55
CA ASN A 2 -2.14 3.07 -26.18
C ASN A 2 -2.35 1.54 -26.20
N SER A 3 -2.09 0.90 -27.35
CA SER A 3 -2.30 -0.53 -27.60
C SER A 3 -1.40 -1.41 -26.74
N ASP A 4 -0.20 -0.95 -26.40
CA ASP A 4 0.82 -1.75 -25.71
C ASP A 4 0.46 -2.03 -24.24
N LEU A 5 -0.24 -1.09 -23.59
CA LEU A 5 -0.72 -1.28 -22.20
C LEU A 5 -1.94 -2.20 -22.13
N LYS A 6 -2.71 -2.34 -23.22
CA LYS A 6 -3.98 -3.09 -23.21
C LYS A 6 -3.78 -4.57 -22.86
N ALA A 7 -2.69 -5.17 -23.32
CA ALA A 7 -2.37 -6.57 -23.00
C ALA A 7 -2.02 -6.72 -21.51
N GLN A 8 -1.20 -5.82 -20.97
CA GLN A 8 -0.74 -5.85 -19.58
C GLN A 8 -1.86 -5.54 -18.58
N LEU A 9 -2.79 -4.65 -18.94
CA LEU A 9 -3.89 -4.25 -18.06
C LEU A 9 -5.03 -5.27 -18.00
N ARG A 10 -5.15 -6.17 -18.99
CA ARG A 10 -6.29 -7.10 -19.09
C ARG A 10 -6.41 -8.04 -17.90
N GLU A 11 -5.28 -8.46 -17.34
CA GLU A 11 -5.21 -9.44 -16.25
C GLU A 11 -5.18 -8.79 -14.87
N LEU A 12 -5.03 -7.47 -14.81
CA LEU A 12 -4.88 -6.74 -13.56
C LEU A 12 -6.24 -6.34 -13.00
N ASN A 13 -6.47 -6.63 -11.73
CA ASN A 13 -7.65 -6.20 -11.01
C ASN A 13 -7.27 -5.36 -9.79
N ILE A 14 -8.18 -4.44 -9.46
CA ILE A 14 -8.12 -3.66 -8.22
C ILE A 14 -9.16 -4.23 -7.26
N THR A 15 -8.89 -4.15 -5.96
CA THR A 15 -9.83 -4.61 -4.95
C THR A 15 -10.70 -3.49 -4.42
N ALA A 16 -10.11 -2.31 -4.23
CA ALA A 16 -10.81 -1.13 -3.77
C ALA A 16 -10.06 0.13 -4.18
N ALA A 17 -10.73 1.27 -4.15
CA ALA A 17 -10.10 2.57 -4.24
C ALA A 17 -10.65 3.47 -3.11
N LYS A 18 -9.79 4.30 -2.54
CA LYS A 18 -10.16 5.25 -1.50
C LYS A 18 -9.57 6.61 -1.81
N GLU A 19 -10.40 7.64 -1.78
CA GLU A 19 -9.94 9.02 -1.82
C GLU A 19 -9.68 9.53 -0.40
N ILE A 20 -8.54 10.17 -0.19
CA ILE A 20 -8.11 10.74 1.08
C ILE A 20 -7.73 12.20 0.85
N GLU A 21 -8.12 13.06 1.78
CA GLU A 21 -7.70 14.45 1.78
C GLU A 21 -6.25 14.56 2.25
N VAL A 22 -5.44 15.24 1.46
CA VAL A 22 -4.04 15.57 1.74
C VAL A 22 -4.01 17.05 2.08
N GLY A 23 -3.23 17.43 3.09
CA GLY A 23 -3.17 18.82 3.57
C GLY A 23 -3.06 19.85 2.45
N GLY A 24 -3.70 21.00 2.63
CA GLY A 24 -3.78 22.05 1.63
C GLY A 24 -4.88 21.85 0.58
N GLY A 25 -5.99 21.18 0.94
CA GLY A 25 -7.19 21.03 0.10
C GLY A 25 -7.01 20.11 -1.13
N ARG A 26 -5.90 19.37 -1.19
CA ARG A 26 -5.64 18.41 -2.28
C ARG A 26 -6.19 17.05 -1.88
N LYS A 27 -6.50 16.21 -2.86
CA LYS A 27 -6.94 14.83 -2.62
C LYS A 27 -5.98 13.86 -3.27
N ALA A 28 -5.73 12.75 -2.59
CA ALA A 28 -4.98 11.61 -3.11
C ALA A 28 -5.91 10.41 -3.25
N ILE A 29 -5.72 9.65 -4.32
CA ILE A 29 -6.43 8.43 -4.61
C ILE A 29 -5.51 7.26 -4.29
N ILE A 30 -5.90 6.44 -3.32
CA ILE A 30 -5.25 5.19 -2.98
C ILE A 30 -5.98 4.06 -3.68
N ILE A 31 -5.27 3.30 -4.49
CA ILE A 31 -5.79 2.12 -5.17
C ILE A 31 -5.24 0.87 -4.49
N PHE A 32 -6.15 0.05 -3.97
CA PHE A 32 -5.83 -1.22 -3.36
C PHE A 32 -5.75 -2.32 -4.43
N VAL A 33 -4.66 -3.07 -4.39
CA VAL A 33 -4.34 -4.14 -5.34
C VAL A 33 -4.18 -5.47 -4.59
N PRO A 34 -4.59 -6.62 -5.15
CA PRO A 34 -4.25 -7.92 -4.59
C PRO A 34 -2.74 -8.12 -4.47
N VAL A 35 -2.26 -8.62 -3.32
CA VAL A 35 -0.82 -8.88 -3.09
C VAL A 35 -0.14 -9.67 -4.23
N PRO A 36 -0.76 -10.72 -4.83
CA PRO A 36 -0.11 -11.47 -5.92
C PRO A 36 0.17 -10.62 -7.17
N GLN A 37 -0.64 -9.61 -7.43
CA GLN A 37 -0.55 -8.77 -8.63
C GLN A 37 0.33 -7.53 -8.45
N LEU A 38 0.79 -7.26 -7.23
CA LEU A 38 1.57 -6.07 -6.91
C LEU A 38 2.82 -5.94 -7.80
N LYS A 39 3.57 -7.02 -8.02
CA LYS A 39 4.75 -7.01 -8.91
C LYS A 39 4.39 -6.65 -10.35
N SER A 40 3.24 -7.10 -10.84
CA SER A 40 2.78 -6.78 -12.19
C SER A 40 2.35 -5.31 -12.31
N PHE A 41 1.69 -4.77 -11.28
CA PHE A 41 1.41 -3.33 -11.18
C PHE A 41 2.68 -2.50 -11.14
N GLN A 42 3.67 -2.89 -10.33
CA GLN A 42 4.96 -2.18 -10.20
C GLN A 42 5.69 -2.04 -11.54
N LYS A 43 5.65 -3.06 -12.42
CA LYS A 43 6.27 -2.99 -13.75
C LYS A 43 5.71 -1.86 -14.62
N ILE A 44 4.42 -1.58 -14.51
CA ILE A 44 3.72 -0.58 -15.33
C ILE A 44 3.44 0.73 -14.56
N GLN A 45 3.73 0.76 -13.26
CA GLN A 45 3.27 1.79 -12.33
C GLN A 45 3.69 3.19 -12.74
N VAL A 46 4.92 3.40 -13.20
CA VAL A 46 5.43 4.74 -13.57
C VAL A 46 4.60 5.37 -14.69
N ARG A 47 4.25 4.57 -15.72
CA ARG A 47 3.41 5.03 -16.84
C ARG A 47 1.97 5.21 -16.40
N LEU A 48 1.43 4.23 -15.69
CA LEU A 48 0.03 4.20 -15.27
C LEU A 48 -0.30 5.33 -14.29
N VAL A 49 0.57 5.60 -13.30
CA VAL A 49 0.41 6.74 -12.38
C VAL A 49 0.37 8.05 -13.15
N ARG A 50 1.32 8.29 -14.07
CA ARG A 50 1.35 9.52 -14.87
C ARG A 50 0.05 9.73 -15.67
N GLU A 51 -0.48 8.67 -16.29
CA GLU A 51 -1.74 8.75 -17.03
C GLU A 51 -2.94 9.01 -16.12
N LEU A 52 -2.99 8.36 -14.95
CA LEU A 52 -4.08 8.54 -13.99
C LEU A 52 -4.03 9.93 -13.35
N GLU A 53 -2.86 10.44 -12.97
CA GLU A 53 -2.70 11.80 -12.44
C GLU A 53 -3.14 12.83 -13.49
N LYS A 54 -2.78 12.65 -14.76
CA LYS A 54 -3.25 13.51 -15.85
C LYS A 54 -4.77 13.47 -16.02
N LYS A 55 -5.40 12.29 -15.92
CA LYS A 55 -6.86 12.14 -16.05
C LYS A 55 -7.62 12.66 -14.83
N PHE A 56 -7.08 12.48 -13.63
CA PHE A 56 -7.69 12.90 -12.37
C PHE A 56 -7.26 14.31 -11.96
N SER A 57 -7.07 15.22 -12.92
CA SER A 57 -6.83 16.65 -12.68
C SER A 57 -5.64 16.93 -11.75
N GLY A 58 -4.58 16.14 -11.85
CA GLY A 58 -3.37 16.28 -11.03
C GLY A 58 -3.49 15.76 -9.59
N LYS A 59 -4.55 15.03 -9.24
CA LYS A 59 -4.63 14.33 -7.95
C LYS A 59 -3.56 13.24 -7.89
N HIS A 60 -2.88 13.14 -6.76
CA HIS A 60 -1.86 12.09 -6.54
C HIS A 60 -2.51 10.71 -6.52
N VAL A 61 -1.93 9.76 -7.25
CA VAL A 61 -2.43 8.37 -7.29
C VAL A 61 -1.35 7.43 -6.79
N VAL A 62 -1.69 6.61 -5.79
CA VAL A 62 -0.76 5.66 -5.18
C VAL A 62 -1.35 4.25 -5.15
N PHE A 63 -0.53 3.25 -5.45
CA PHE A 63 -0.89 1.84 -5.41
C PHE A 63 -0.42 1.21 -4.11
N ILE A 64 -1.31 0.51 -3.42
CA ILE A 64 -1.00 -0.20 -2.17
C ILE A 64 -1.54 -1.62 -2.26
N ALA A 65 -0.76 -2.62 -1.85
CA ALA A 65 -1.29 -3.97 -1.73
C ALA A 65 -2.27 -4.09 -0.55
N GLN A 66 -3.42 -4.72 -0.79
CA GLN A 66 -4.38 -5.06 0.25
C GLN A 66 -3.86 -6.21 1.11
N ARG A 67 -3.17 -5.87 2.21
CA ARG A 67 -2.63 -6.84 3.17
C ARG A 67 -3.58 -7.01 4.36
N ARG A 68 -3.74 -8.26 4.83
CA ARG A 68 -4.56 -8.58 6.01
C ARG A 68 -3.72 -8.66 7.27
N ILE A 69 -4.03 -7.82 8.25
CA ILE A 69 -3.46 -7.91 9.61
C ILE A 69 -4.28 -8.91 10.42
N LEU A 70 -3.61 -9.90 11.01
CA LEU A 70 -4.21 -10.75 12.04
C LEU A 70 -3.88 -10.18 13.42
N PRO A 71 -4.78 -10.21 14.40
CA PRO A 71 -4.45 -9.76 15.76
C PRO A 71 -3.43 -10.67 16.44
N LYS A 72 -2.66 -10.14 17.38
CA LYS A 72 -1.75 -10.95 18.22
C LYS A 72 -2.61 -11.84 19.12
N PRO A 73 -2.40 -13.17 19.14
CA PRO A 73 -3.14 -14.04 20.04
C PRO A 73 -2.80 -13.70 21.49
N THR A 74 -3.81 -13.41 22.29
CA THR A 74 -3.71 -13.19 23.75
C THR A 74 -4.28 -14.40 24.50
N ARG A 75 -3.93 -14.58 25.78
CA ARG A 75 -4.43 -15.70 26.61
C ARG A 75 -5.96 -15.76 26.68
N LYS A 76 -6.64 -14.60 26.62
CA LYS A 76 -8.11 -14.46 26.61
C LYS A 76 -8.71 -14.35 25.19
N SER A 77 -7.96 -14.66 24.13
CA SER A 77 -8.47 -14.54 22.76
C SER A 77 -9.65 -15.48 22.55
N ARG A 78 -10.82 -14.92 22.24
CA ARG A 78 -12.06 -15.68 21.98
C ARG A 78 -11.90 -16.61 20.78
N THR A 79 -11.11 -16.18 19.79
CA THR A 79 -10.75 -16.96 18.61
C THR A 79 -9.35 -17.56 18.85
N LYS A 80 -9.30 -18.83 19.27
CA LYS A 80 -8.06 -19.60 19.28
C LYS A 80 -7.78 -20.06 17.84
N ASN A 81 -6.98 -19.29 17.10
CA ASN A 81 -6.53 -19.74 15.79
C ASN A 81 -5.71 -21.03 15.96
N LYS A 82 -6.15 -22.11 15.31
CA LYS A 82 -5.46 -23.41 15.35
C LYS A 82 -4.05 -23.32 14.76
N GLN A 83 -3.87 -22.43 13.76
CA GLN A 83 -2.60 -22.20 13.10
C GLN A 83 -1.83 -21.02 13.72
N LYS A 84 -0.50 -21.16 13.82
CA LYS A 84 0.40 -20.07 14.22
C LYS A 84 0.25 -18.87 13.27
N ARG A 85 0.16 -17.66 13.84
CA ARG A 85 0.11 -16.41 13.06
C ARG A 85 1.40 -16.26 12.24
N PRO A 86 1.34 -16.15 10.91
CA PRO A 86 2.51 -15.92 10.07
C PRO A 86 3.04 -14.48 10.24
N ARG A 87 4.36 -14.30 10.10
CA ARG A 87 5.02 -12.98 10.23
C ARG A 87 4.49 -11.96 9.22
N SER A 88 4.16 -12.40 8.00
CA SER A 88 3.60 -11.56 6.93
C SER A 88 2.24 -10.93 7.27
N ARG A 89 1.51 -11.45 8.26
CA ARG A 89 0.23 -10.91 8.75
C ARG A 89 0.35 -10.23 10.11
N THR A 90 1.57 -9.84 10.48
CA THR A 90 1.81 -9.06 11.69
C THR A 90 1.62 -7.57 11.45
N LEU A 91 1.21 -6.81 12.48
CA LEU A 91 0.96 -5.38 12.36
C LEU A 91 2.21 -4.64 11.85
N THR A 92 3.36 -4.88 12.48
CA THR A 92 4.63 -4.25 12.10
C THR A 92 5.04 -4.59 10.67
N ALA A 93 5.08 -5.88 10.32
CA ALA A 93 5.48 -6.29 8.97
C ALA A 93 4.55 -5.78 7.87
N VAL A 94 3.23 -5.68 8.15
CA VAL A 94 2.28 -5.11 7.20
C VAL A 94 2.49 -3.61 7.05
N HIS A 95 2.72 -2.87 8.14
CA HIS A 95 3.02 -1.43 8.05
C HIS A 95 4.33 -1.15 7.33
N ASP A 96 5.37 -1.96 7.58
CA ASP A 96 6.64 -1.86 6.86
C ASP A 96 6.46 -2.04 5.35
N ALA A 97 5.69 -3.06 4.95
CA ALA A 97 5.41 -3.32 3.54
C ALA A 97 4.49 -2.25 2.90
N ILE A 98 3.59 -1.64 3.66
CA ILE A 98 2.79 -0.50 3.17
C ILE A 98 3.71 0.70 2.92
N LEU A 99 4.68 0.97 3.80
CA LEU A 99 5.64 2.06 3.57
C LEU A 99 6.44 1.85 2.29
N GLU A 100 6.90 0.62 2.03
CA GLU A 100 7.60 0.26 0.78
C GLU A 100 6.75 0.49 -0.46
N ASP A 101 5.46 0.09 -0.43
CA ASP A 101 4.55 0.33 -1.56
C ASP A 101 4.33 1.83 -1.84
N LEU A 102 4.22 2.63 -0.77
CA LEU A 102 3.97 4.07 -0.87
C LEU A 102 5.13 4.82 -1.53
N VAL A 103 6.38 4.39 -1.32
CA VAL A 103 7.57 5.08 -1.84
C VAL A 103 8.04 4.56 -3.19
N PHE A 104 7.44 3.49 -3.72
CA PHE A 104 7.79 2.95 -5.04
C PHE A 104 7.74 4.06 -6.11
N PRO A 105 8.77 4.25 -6.93
CA PRO A 105 9.88 3.31 -7.26
C PRO A 105 11.13 3.43 -6.38
N SER A 106 11.12 4.30 -5.37
CA SER A 106 12.28 4.53 -4.51
C SER A 106 12.37 3.49 -3.39
N GLU A 107 13.59 3.24 -2.91
CA GLU A 107 13.84 2.29 -1.81
C GLU A 107 14.10 3.01 -0.49
N ILE A 108 13.64 2.43 0.62
CA ILE A 108 13.90 2.95 1.96
C ILE A 108 15.25 2.45 2.43
N VAL A 109 16.26 3.33 2.48
CA VAL A 109 17.62 3.00 2.93
C VAL A 109 17.71 2.91 4.46
N GLY A 110 16.86 3.62 5.20
CA GLY A 110 16.86 3.58 6.65
C GLY A 110 15.59 4.12 7.28
N LYS A 111 15.25 3.58 8.46
CA LYS A 111 14.15 4.03 9.31
C LYS A 111 14.73 4.42 10.67
N ARG A 112 14.45 5.64 11.13
CA ARG A 112 14.88 6.12 12.45
C ARG A 112 13.64 6.50 13.24
N ILE A 113 13.60 6.06 14.49
CA ILE A 113 12.53 6.42 15.43
C ILE A 113 13.16 7.28 16.51
N ARG A 114 12.75 8.53 16.61
CA ARG A 114 13.19 9.43 17.68
C ARG A 114 12.15 9.42 18.80
N VAL A 115 12.59 9.10 20.01
CA VAL A 115 11.76 9.22 21.22
C VAL A 115 12.06 10.57 21.86
N LYS A 116 11.02 11.39 22.04
CA LYS A 116 11.13 12.69 22.73
C LYS A 116 11.04 12.53 24.25
N LEU A 117 11.34 13.59 24.98
CA LEU A 117 11.31 13.61 26.46
C LEU A 117 9.89 13.37 27.03
N ASP A 118 8.86 13.76 26.28
CA ASP A 118 7.45 13.50 26.59
C ASP A 118 7.00 12.06 26.26
N GLY A 119 7.91 11.20 25.78
CA GLY A 119 7.63 9.82 25.39
C GLY A 119 6.99 9.67 23.99
N SER A 120 6.71 10.77 23.30
CA SER A 120 6.18 10.73 21.94
C SER A 120 7.24 10.21 20.95
N ARG A 121 6.79 9.54 19.90
CA ARG A 121 7.65 8.96 18.86
C ARG A 121 7.45 9.70 17.55
N LEU A 122 8.56 10.03 16.89
CA LEU A 122 8.65 10.51 15.52
C LEU A 122 9.38 9.49 14.65
#